data_AF-A0A358J044-F1
#
_entry.id   AF-A0A358J044-F1
#
_cell.length_a   1.000
_cell.length_b   1.000
_cell.length_c   1.000
_cell.angle_alpha   90.00
_cell.angle_beta   90.00
_cell.angle_gamma   90.00
#
_symmetry.space_group_name_H-M   'P 1'
#
loop_
_entity.id
_entity.type
_entity.pdbx_description
1 polymer ?
#
loop_
_entity_poly.entity_id
_entity_poly.type
_entity_poly.pdbx_seq_one_letter_code
_entity_poly.pdbx_strand_id
1 'polypeptide(L)'
;MESLATVGLALVLTFFLATGVLAWRNVEVLRTTNQQIIHTHEVIVAVEDILSAAQDAETGQRGYLLTGDIGYLQPYEAATSDLNRRLGDLANLTRDNPTQQAHLEELRRLLDAKMTELDATLQARRTAGMQAALARMGTDEGKRIMDSVRAEIGLMRADEQRVREQRIISMGAAYRTALGSGLLSGVLGAALTIVIFNLIRHSARARARQEWLNKGQVGLAEAMMGDQSLEQLGDSILAYLGRYAGVQAAALFKGEGGQYRRIAALGVPSDAAIPDRFGLREGLLGQVAADGQTLRVSDVPDGYLTIGSALGRDKPRHLIISPAQADGAVNAVLELGFLHAPDEQLTILLEEVGPAIGAALRSAR
;
A
#
# COMPACT_ATOMS: atom_id res chain seq x y z
N MET A 1 9.12 9.52 21.21
CA MET A 1 8.52 8.27 20.67
C MET A 1 7.18 8.53 20.00
N GLU A 2 6.28 9.35 20.57
CA GLU A 2 5.12 9.88 19.83
C GLU A 2 5.55 10.51 18.49
N SER A 3 6.66 11.25 18.52
CA SER A 3 7.29 11.84 17.33
C SER A 3 7.60 10.85 16.19
N LEU A 4 7.98 9.60 16.48
CA LEU A 4 8.30 8.61 15.44
C LEU A 4 7.04 8.01 14.82
N ALA A 5 6.00 7.78 15.63
CA ALA A 5 4.71 7.30 15.15
C ALA A 5 4.00 8.38 14.31
N THR A 6 4.04 9.65 14.75
CA THR A 6 3.47 10.77 14.00
C THR A 6 4.22 11.02 12.70
N VAL A 7 5.56 10.90 12.70
CA VAL A 7 6.37 11.00 11.47
C VAL A 7 6.07 9.85 10.51
N GLY A 8 5.98 8.62 11.01
CA GLY A 8 5.61 7.45 10.19
C GLY A 8 4.22 7.59 9.56
N LEU A 9 3.24 8.04 10.34
CA LEU A 9 1.89 8.31 9.84
C LEU A 9 1.87 9.42 8.80
N ALA A 10 2.59 10.52 9.04
CA ALA A 10 2.71 11.64 8.10
C ALA A 10 3.36 11.20 6.78
N LEU A 11 4.41 10.38 6.83
CA LEU A 11 5.05 9.82 5.64
C LEU A 11 4.10 8.95 4.82
N VAL A 12 3.34 8.07 5.49
CA VAL A 12 2.33 7.22 4.83
C VAL A 12 1.23 8.05 4.18
N LEU A 13 0.69 9.05 4.90
CA LEU A 13 -0.33 9.95 4.37
C LEU A 13 0.20 10.74 3.17
N THR A 14 1.40 11.29 3.26
CA THR A 14 2.05 12.03 2.17
C THR A 14 2.27 11.13 0.95
N PHE A 15 2.69 9.88 1.17
CA PHE A 15 2.84 8.88 0.11
C PHE A 15 1.51 8.57 -0.57
N PHE A 16 0.44 8.33 0.19
CA PHE A 16 -0.89 8.06 -0.38
C PHE A 16 -1.47 9.26 -1.12
N LEU A 17 -1.26 10.48 -0.61
CA LEU A 17 -1.65 11.71 -1.31
C LEU A 17 -0.88 11.88 -2.62
N ALA A 18 0.44 11.69 -2.61
CA ALA A 18 1.28 11.80 -3.80
C ALA A 18 0.89 10.78 -4.87
N THR A 19 0.65 9.52 -4.48
CA THR A 19 0.20 8.46 -5.39
C THR A 19 -1.21 8.70 -5.92
N GLY A 20 -2.11 9.25 -5.10
CA GLY A 20 -3.43 9.71 -5.53
C GLY A 20 -3.37 10.81 -6.59
N VAL A 21 -2.52 11.81 -6.41
CA VAL A 21 -2.31 12.89 -7.40
C VAL A 21 -1.74 12.34 -8.72
N LEU A 22 -0.78 11.41 -8.64
CA LEU A 22 -0.23 10.74 -9.82
C LEU A 22 -1.31 9.93 -10.57
N ALA A 23 -2.12 9.17 -9.85
CA ALA A 23 -3.22 8.39 -10.42
C ALA A 23 -4.25 9.30 -11.10
N TRP A 24 -4.64 10.40 -10.45
CA TRP A 24 -5.57 11.38 -11.02
C TRP A 24 -5.02 12.00 -12.32
N ARG A 25 -3.73 12.41 -12.34
CA ARG A 25 -3.09 12.91 -13.55
C ARG A 25 -3.08 11.89 -14.69
N ASN A 26 -2.78 10.62 -14.40
CA ASN A 26 -2.78 9.56 -15.40
C ASN A 26 -4.18 9.37 -16.01
N VAL A 27 -5.23 9.39 -15.18
CA VAL A 27 -6.62 9.28 -15.65
C VAL A 27 -7.02 10.48 -16.52
N GLU A 28 -6.62 11.69 -16.14
CA GLU A 28 -6.97 12.89 -16.90
C GLU A 28 -6.30 12.91 -18.28
N VAL A 29 -5.03 12.49 -18.37
CA VAL A 29 -4.32 12.33 -19.66
C VAL A 29 -5.02 11.30 -20.54
N LEU A 30 -5.47 10.16 -19.98
CA LEU A 30 -6.23 9.16 -20.73
C LEU A 30 -7.57 9.70 -21.22
N ARG A 31 -8.30 10.42 -20.37
CA ARG A 31 -9.63 10.98 -20.69
C ARG A 31 -9.54 12.00 -21.82
N THR A 32 -8.63 12.97 -21.69
CA THR A 32 -8.43 14.05 -22.69
C THR A 32 -7.96 13.49 -24.03
N THR A 33 -7.04 12.51 -24.03
CA THR A 33 -6.57 11.85 -25.25
C THR A 33 -7.71 11.10 -25.96
N ASN A 34 -8.57 10.42 -25.21
CA ASN A 34 -9.72 9.72 -25.77
C ASN A 34 -10.74 10.69 -26.40
N GLN A 35 -11.06 11.80 -25.72
CA GLN A 35 -11.93 12.83 -26.27
C GLN A 35 -11.40 13.39 -27.60
N GLN A 36 -10.09 13.59 -27.71
CA GLN A 36 -9.47 14.05 -28.96
C GLN A 36 -9.52 13.01 -30.08
N ILE A 37 -9.46 11.71 -29.76
CA ILE A 37 -9.64 10.62 -30.74
C ILE A 37 -11.09 10.55 -31.23
N ILE A 38 -12.06 10.82 -30.36
CA ILE A 38 -13.48 10.92 -30.76
C ILE A 38 -13.66 12.12 -31.69
N HIS A 39 -13.10 13.28 -31.32
CA HIS A 39 -13.20 14.49 -32.11
C HIS A 39 -12.61 14.35 -33.52
N THR A 40 -11.44 13.71 -33.67
CA THR A 40 -10.86 13.45 -35.01
C THR A 40 -11.78 12.56 -35.85
N HIS A 41 -12.49 11.63 -35.22
CA HIS A 41 -13.48 10.80 -35.90
C HIS A 41 -14.73 11.59 -36.33
N GLU A 42 -15.23 12.50 -35.49
CA GLU A 42 -16.35 13.39 -35.83
C GLU A 42 -16.02 14.25 -37.07
N VAL A 43 -14.80 14.78 -37.15
CA VAL A 43 -14.33 15.54 -38.33
C VAL A 43 -14.32 14.67 -39.58
N ILE A 44 -13.77 13.45 -39.51
CA ILE A 44 -13.74 12.53 -40.66
C ILE A 44 -15.16 12.23 -41.17
N VAL A 45 -16.11 11.94 -40.27
CA VAL A 45 -17.51 11.69 -40.64
C VAL A 45 -18.14 12.92 -41.27
N ALA A 46 -17.91 14.11 -40.71
CA ALA A 46 -18.45 15.35 -41.25
C ALA A 46 -17.96 15.63 -42.69
N VAL A 47 -16.68 15.35 -42.97
CA VAL A 47 -16.12 15.50 -44.32
C VAL A 47 -16.68 14.44 -45.28
N GLU A 48 -16.84 13.19 -44.85
CA GLU A 48 -17.44 12.12 -45.66
C GLU A 48 -18.90 12.41 -46.01
N ASP A 49 -19.67 12.94 -45.06
CA ASP A 49 -21.04 13.36 -45.28
C ASP A 49 -21.17 14.51 -46.31
N ILE A 50 -20.20 15.43 -46.34
CA ILE A 50 -20.14 16.49 -47.37
C ILE A 50 -19.89 15.87 -48.76
N LEU A 51 -18.98 14.89 -48.85
CA LEU A 51 -18.76 14.17 -50.09
C LEU A 51 -20.03 13.46 -50.58
N SER A 52 -20.74 12.78 -49.68
CA SER A 52 -22.00 12.10 -49.99
C SER A 52 -23.06 13.09 -50.49
N ALA A 53 -23.25 14.22 -49.82
CA ALA A 53 -24.20 15.25 -50.28
C ALA A 53 -23.84 15.80 -51.67
N ALA A 54 -22.57 16.04 -51.96
CA ALA A 54 -22.12 16.47 -53.28
C ALA A 54 -22.37 15.40 -54.36
N GLN A 55 -22.18 14.12 -54.03
CA GLN A 55 -22.47 12.99 -54.92
C GLN A 55 -23.98 12.82 -55.16
N ASP A 56 -24.81 13.02 -54.15
CA ASP A 56 -26.28 12.98 -54.27
C ASP A 56 -26.77 14.11 -55.18
N ALA A 57 -26.18 15.31 -55.08
CA ALA A 57 -26.46 16.42 -55.97
C ALA A 57 -26.14 16.08 -57.44
N GLU A 58 -24.95 15.51 -57.69
CA GLU A 58 -24.53 15.09 -59.02
C GLU A 58 -25.41 13.95 -59.57
N THR A 59 -25.78 12.99 -58.70
CA THR A 59 -26.62 11.84 -59.07
C THR A 59 -28.05 12.28 -59.41
N GLY A 60 -28.64 13.15 -58.60
CA GLY A 60 -29.97 13.73 -58.87
C GLY A 60 -30.00 14.54 -60.17
N GLN A 61 -28.97 15.37 -60.38
CA GLN A 61 -28.81 16.11 -61.63
C GLN A 61 -28.76 15.18 -62.85
N ARG A 62 -27.92 14.13 -62.81
CA ARG A 62 -27.83 13.15 -63.90
C ARG A 62 -29.14 12.41 -64.14
N GLY A 63 -29.84 12.03 -63.07
CA GLY A 63 -31.16 11.41 -63.15
C GLY A 63 -32.15 12.27 -63.94
N TYR A 64 -32.26 13.56 -63.57
CA TYR A 64 -33.12 14.51 -64.27
C TYR A 64 -32.70 14.74 -65.73
N LEU A 65 -31.40 14.83 -66.01
CA LEU A 65 -30.91 15.00 -67.38
C LEU A 65 -31.26 13.79 -68.27
N LEU A 66 -31.18 12.57 -67.72
CA LEU A 66 -31.47 11.34 -68.45
C LEU A 66 -32.98 11.15 -68.68
N THR A 67 -33.81 11.37 -67.66
CA THR A 67 -35.24 11.02 -67.69
C THR A 67 -36.14 12.22 -68.04
N GLY A 68 -35.72 13.44 -67.70
CA GLY A 68 -36.55 14.63 -67.72
C GLY A 68 -37.57 14.72 -66.55
N ASP A 69 -37.59 13.74 -65.65
CA ASP A 69 -38.52 13.69 -64.53
C ASP A 69 -38.01 14.54 -63.36
N ILE A 70 -38.81 15.56 -63.01
CA ILE A 70 -38.53 16.53 -61.94
C ILE A 70 -38.32 15.83 -60.59
N GLY A 71 -38.88 14.64 -60.36
CA GLY A 71 -38.67 13.86 -59.14
C GLY A 71 -37.18 13.58 -58.85
N TYR A 72 -36.35 13.43 -59.89
CA TYR A 72 -34.91 13.23 -59.73
C TYR A 72 -34.16 14.48 -59.25
N LEU A 73 -34.78 15.67 -59.21
CA LEU A 73 -34.15 16.87 -58.67
C LEU A 73 -34.22 16.97 -57.15
N GLN A 74 -35.03 16.14 -56.46
CA GLN A 74 -35.14 16.18 -55.00
C GLN A 74 -33.79 16.01 -54.28
N PRO A 75 -32.91 15.05 -54.64
CA PRO A 75 -31.58 14.94 -54.02
C PRO A 75 -30.69 16.17 -54.25
N TYR A 76 -30.80 16.82 -55.42
CA TYR A 76 -30.05 18.03 -55.75
C TYR A 76 -30.50 19.23 -54.91
N GLU A 77 -31.81 19.44 -54.80
CA GLU A 77 -32.38 20.52 -53.99
C GLU A 77 -32.05 20.33 -52.50
N ALA A 78 -32.19 19.09 -52.00
CA ALA A 78 -31.83 18.75 -50.63
C ALA A 78 -30.34 19.00 -50.35
N ALA A 79 -29.45 18.48 -51.21
CA ALA A 79 -28.00 18.63 -51.06
C ALA A 79 -27.54 20.09 -51.06
N THR A 80 -28.16 20.97 -51.86
CA THR A 80 -27.81 22.40 -51.91
C THR A 80 -27.98 23.07 -50.54
N SER A 81 -29.08 22.76 -49.83
CA SER A 81 -29.31 23.28 -48.49
C SER A 81 -28.45 22.59 -47.43
N ASP A 82 -28.22 21.28 -47.58
CA ASP A 82 -27.52 20.45 -46.60
C ASP A 82 -26.01 20.72 -46.59
N LEU A 83 -25.40 20.96 -47.76
CA LEU A 83 -23.98 21.28 -47.89
C LEU A 83 -23.61 22.54 -47.10
N ASN A 84 -24.40 23.61 -47.20
CA ASN A 84 -24.14 24.86 -46.47
C ASN A 84 -24.14 24.65 -44.96
N ARG A 85 -25.10 23.87 -44.45
CA ARG A 85 -25.19 23.52 -43.03
C ARG A 85 -23.99 22.69 -42.59
N ARG A 86 -23.66 21.63 -43.33
CA ARG A 86 -22.52 20.73 -43.01
C ARG A 86 -21.18 21.44 -43.06
N LEU A 87 -20.99 22.37 -44.00
CA LEU A 87 -19.79 23.22 -44.06
C LEU A 87 -19.69 24.19 -42.88
N GLY A 88 -20.83 24.60 -42.29
CA GLY A 88 -20.87 25.35 -41.04
C GLY A 88 -20.51 24.49 -39.83
N ASP A 89 -21.08 23.29 -39.75
CA ASP A 89 -20.80 22.32 -38.69
C ASP A 89 -19.32 21.92 -38.69
N LEU A 90 -18.76 21.62 -39.87
CA LEU A 90 -17.34 21.33 -40.05
C LEU A 90 -16.45 22.51 -39.65
N ALA A 91 -16.84 23.75 -39.96
CA ALA A 91 -16.09 24.94 -39.54
C ALA A 91 -15.99 25.07 -38.02
N ASN A 92 -17.09 24.74 -37.32
CA ASN A 92 -17.13 24.78 -35.87
C ASN A 92 -16.30 23.65 -35.27
N LEU A 93 -16.37 22.45 -35.82
CA LEU A 93 -15.56 21.30 -35.39
C LEU A 93 -14.06 21.59 -35.55
N THR A 94 -13.65 22.24 -36.64
CA THR A 94 -12.23 22.46 -36.94
C THR A 94 -11.73 23.85 -36.53
N ARG A 95 -12.48 24.61 -35.71
CA ARG A 95 -12.18 26.02 -35.38
C ARG A 95 -10.77 26.23 -34.85
N ASP A 96 -10.28 25.27 -34.06
CA ASP A 96 -9.01 25.37 -33.36
C ASP A 96 -7.83 24.80 -34.19
N ASN A 97 -8.08 24.40 -35.45
CA ASN A 97 -7.08 23.81 -36.36
C ASN A 97 -6.93 24.66 -37.64
N PRO A 98 -5.89 25.53 -37.73
CA PRO A 98 -5.68 26.40 -38.87
C PRO A 98 -5.50 25.67 -40.21
N THR A 99 -4.87 24.49 -40.20
CA THR A 99 -4.67 23.68 -41.42
C THR A 99 -6.01 23.17 -41.95
N GLN A 100 -6.88 22.66 -41.07
CA GLN A 100 -8.22 22.21 -41.47
C GLN A 100 -9.12 23.37 -41.91
N GLN A 101 -8.97 24.57 -41.33
CA GLN A 101 -9.69 25.76 -41.81
C GLN A 101 -9.26 26.15 -43.23
N ALA A 102 -7.97 26.07 -43.56
CA ALA A 102 -7.49 26.31 -44.92
C ALA A 102 -8.05 25.29 -45.93
N HIS A 103 -8.06 24.00 -45.57
CA HIS A 103 -8.68 22.96 -46.39
C HIS A 103 -10.20 23.16 -46.54
N LEU A 104 -10.87 23.60 -45.49
CA LEU A 104 -12.30 23.91 -45.52
C LEU A 104 -12.61 25.08 -46.47
N GLU A 105 -11.79 26.12 -46.49
CA GLU A 105 -11.94 27.25 -47.43
C GLU A 105 -11.76 26.80 -48.89
N GLU A 106 -10.78 25.94 -49.16
CA GLU A 106 -10.60 25.34 -50.48
C GLU A 106 -11.79 24.47 -50.88
N LEU A 107 -12.24 23.60 -49.97
CA LEU A 107 -13.39 22.73 -50.17
C LEU A 107 -14.66 23.54 -50.45
N ARG A 108 -14.88 24.64 -49.73
CA ARG A 108 -16.00 25.57 -49.99
C ARG A 108 -15.96 26.12 -51.42
N ARG A 109 -14.82 26.63 -51.88
CA ARG A 109 -14.69 27.09 -53.29
C ARG A 109 -14.99 25.99 -54.28
N LEU A 110 -14.46 24.79 -54.07
CA LEU A 110 -14.64 23.68 -55.00
C LEU A 110 -16.11 23.22 -55.04
N LEU A 111 -16.79 23.18 -53.90
CA LEU A 111 -18.22 22.86 -53.82
C LEU A 111 -19.08 23.95 -54.45
N ASP A 112 -18.79 25.24 -54.23
CA ASP A 112 -19.51 26.34 -54.89
C ASP A 112 -19.35 26.29 -56.42
N ALA A 113 -18.12 26.03 -56.88
CA ALA A 113 -17.84 25.81 -58.31
C ALA A 113 -18.61 24.60 -58.84
N LYS A 114 -18.69 23.51 -58.06
CA LYS A 114 -19.45 22.32 -58.44
C LYS A 114 -20.94 22.59 -58.54
N MET A 115 -21.52 23.26 -57.55
CA MET A 115 -22.95 23.58 -57.54
C MET A 115 -23.33 24.54 -58.68
N THR A 116 -22.44 25.49 -59.00
CA THR A 116 -22.59 26.39 -60.15
C THR A 116 -22.56 25.63 -61.48
N GLU A 117 -21.65 24.67 -61.62
CA GLU A 117 -21.57 23.79 -62.81
C GLU A 117 -22.85 22.95 -62.97
N LEU A 118 -23.33 22.34 -61.88
CA LEU A 118 -24.57 21.55 -61.89
C LEU A 118 -25.78 22.41 -62.28
N ASP A 119 -25.93 23.61 -61.69
CA ASP A 119 -27.04 24.53 -62.00
C ASP A 119 -26.99 24.99 -63.46
N ALA A 120 -25.82 25.37 -63.97
CA ALA A 120 -25.65 25.79 -65.37
C ALA A 120 -26.06 24.67 -66.35
N THR A 121 -25.77 23.42 -66.02
CA THR A 121 -26.18 22.26 -66.83
C THR A 121 -27.69 21.99 -66.74
N LEU A 122 -28.29 22.14 -65.55
CA LEU A 122 -29.75 22.05 -65.37
C LEU A 122 -30.50 23.15 -66.13
N GLN A 123 -30.00 24.40 -66.10
CA GLN A 123 -30.58 25.51 -66.84
C GLN A 123 -30.50 25.29 -68.36
N ALA A 124 -29.38 24.74 -68.87
CA ALA A 124 -29.26 24.38 -70.28
C ALA A 124 -30.30 23.33 -70.69
N ARG A 125 -30.54 22.32 -69.84
CA ARG A 125 -31.59 21.32 -70.07
C ARG A 125 -32.98 21.95 -70.15
N ARG A 126 -33.28 22.89 -69.24
CA ARG A 126 -34.59 23.55 -69.15
C ARG A 126 -34.86 24.52 -70.33
N THR A 127 -33.83 25.21 -70.82
CA THR A 127 -33.99 26.29 -71.82
C THR A 127 -33.73 25.86 -73.26
N ALA A 128 -32.72 25.01 -73.47
CA ALA A 128 -32.22 24.62 -74.80
C ALA A 128 -32.32 23.10 -75.07
N GLY A 129 -32.88 22.33 -74.12
CA GLY A 129 -33.13 20.90 -74.27
C GLY A 129 -31.93 20.00 -73.99
N MET A 130 -32.08 18.70 -74.24
CA MET A 130 -31.09 17.66 -73.87
C MET A 130 -29.72 17.85 -74.52
N GLN A 131 -29.68 18.21 -75.81
CA GLN A 131 -28.41 18.35 -76.54
C GLN A 131 -27.51 19.43 -75.95
N ALA A 132 -28.08 20.56 -75.50
CA ALA A 132 -27.32 21.62 -74.86
C ALA A 132 -26.73 21.20 -73.51
N ALA A 133 -27.48 20.41 -72.72
CA ALA A 133 -26.99 19.86 -71.45
C ALA A 133 -25.87 18.82 -71.67
N LEU A 134 -26.01 17.95 -72.68
CA LEU A 134 -24.97 16.97 -73.04
C LEU A 134 -23.69 17.64 -73.56
N ALA A 135 -23.82 18.71 -74.35
CA ALA A 135 -22.66 19.48 -74.81
C ALA A 135 -21.87 20.08 -73.64
N ARG A 136 -22.56 20.55 -72.58
CA ARG A 136 -21.92 21.00 -71.33
C ARG A 136 -21.28 19.84 -70.56
N MET A 137 -21.97 18.73 -70.37
CA MET A 137 -21.41 17.56 -69.71
C MET A 137 -20.16 17.01 -70.42
N GLY A 138 -20.13 17.07 -71.74
CA GLY A 138 -19.01 16.61 -72.57
C GLY A 138 -17.71 17.43 -72.45
N THR A 139 -17.71 18.51 -71.65
CA THR A 139 -16.51 19.32 -71.38
C THR A 139 -15.60 18.73 -70.29
N ASP A 140 -16.02 17.64 -69.62
CA ASP A 140 -15.35 17.02 -68.46
C ASP A 140 -15.12 17.95 -67.24
N GLU A 141 -15.60 19.19 -67.30
CA GLU A 141 -15.39 20.18 -66.24
C GLU A 141 -16.00 19.74 -64.91
N GLY A 142 -17.23 19.22 -64.94
CA GLY A 142 -17.90 18.68 -63.76
C GLY A 142 -17.17 17.48 -63.14
N LYS A 143 -16.46 16.68 -63.94
CA LYS A 143 -15.63 15.56 -63.47
C LYS A 143 -14.36 16.09 -62.80
N ARG A 144 -13.67 17.02 -63.46
CA ARG A 144 -12.44 17.64 -62.94
C ARG A 144 -12.67 18.31 -61.58
N ILE A 145 -13.76 19.06 -61.44
CA ILE A 145 -14.14 19.70 -60.16
C ILE A 145 -14.42 18.63 -59.09
N MET A 146 -15.17 17.57 -59.41
CA MET A 146 -15.45 16.50 -58.44
C MET A 146 -14.19 15.72 -58.03
N ASP A 147 -13.25 15.52 -58.95
CA ASP A 147 -11.97 14.90 -58.63
C ASP A 147 -11.14 15.80 -57.70
N SER A 148 -11.20 17.12 -57.87
CA SER A 148 -10.62 18.09 -56.91
C SER A 148 -11.33 18.05 -55.55
N VAL A 149 -12.67 17.99 -55.50
CA VAL A 149 -13.42 17.84 -54.24
C VAL A 149 -13.01 16.56 -53.51
N ARG A 150 -12.94 15.41 -54.22
CA ARG A 150 -12.49 14.13 -53.64
C ARG A 150 -11.06 14.21 -53.15
N ALA A 151 -10.17 14.87 -53.88
CA ALA A 151 -8.78 15.05 -53.48
C ALA A 151 -8.66 15.89 -52.20
N GLU A 152 -9.39 17.01 -52.11
CA GLU A 152 -9.36 17.89 -50.94
C GLU A 152 -9.89 17.19 -49.70
N ILE A 153 -11.01 16.47 -49.83
CA ILE A 153 -11.56 15.61 -48.78
C ILE A 153 -10.57 14.51 -48.37
N GLY A 154 -9.87 13.93 -49.34
CA GLY A 154 -8.80 12.97 -49.10
C GLY A 154 -7.65 13.54 -48.26
N LEU A 155 -7.25 14.79 -48.51
CA LEU A 155 -6.23 15.50 -47.73
C LEU A 155 -6.69 15.73 -46.29
N MET A 156 -7.91 16.28 -46.10
CA MET A 156 -8.48 16.51 -44.77
C MET A 156 -8.55 15.22 -43.94
N ARG A 157 -9.02 14.13 -44.56
CA ARG A 157 -9.11 12.81 -43.92
C ARG A 157 -7.74 12.25 -43.56
N ALA A 158 -6.77 12.34 -44.48
CA ALA A 158 -5.42 11.84 -44.24
C ALA A 158 -4.76 12.55 -43.06
N ASP A 159 -5.00 13.86 -42.91
CA ASP A 159 -4.43 14.64 -41.82
C ASP A 159 -5.06 14.29 -40.45
N GLU A 160 -6.39 14.14 -40.38
CA GLU A 160 -7.07 13.65 -39.16
C GLU A 160 -6.64 12.22 -38.79
N GLN A 161 -6.50 11.34 -39.78
CA GLN A 161 -6.08 9.96 -39.56
C GLN A 161 -4.65 9.89 -39.01
N ARG A 162 -3.73 10.69 -39.57
CA ARG A 162 -2.35 10.79 -39.09
C ARG A 162 -2.30 11.28 -37.64
N VAL A 163 -3.07 12.32 -37.29
CA VAL A 163 -3.17 12.84 -35.92
C VAL A 163 -3.75 11.77 -34.97
N ARG A 164 -4.79 11.06 -35.40
CA ARG A 164 -5.41 9.98 -34.62
C ARG A 164 -4.44 8.83 -34.33
N GLU A 165 -3.69 8.38 -35.34
CA GLU A 165 -2.72 7.29 -35.18
C GLU A 165 -1.59 7.66 -34.20
N GLN A 166 -1.07 8.88 -34.30
CA GLN A 166 -0.08 9.40 -33.34
C GLN A 166 -0.63 9.40 -31.90
N ARG A 167 -1.90 9.79 -31.71
CA ARG A 167 -2.57 9.77 -30.40
C ARG A 167 -2.81 8.36 -29.86
N ILE A 168 -3.13 7.39 -30.72
CA ILE A 168 -3.29 5.99 -30.30
C ILE A 168 -1.96 5.42 -29.79
N ILE A 169 -0.85 5.69 -30.49
CA ILE A 169 0.48 5.26 -30.06
C ILE A 169 0.87 5.92 -28.73
N SER A 170 0.63 7.22 -28.57
CA SER A 170 0.92 7.92 -27.31
C SER A 170 0.03 7.42 -26.16
N MET A 171 -1.22 7.06 -26.43
CA MET A 171 -2.12 6.47 -25.44
C MET A 171 -1.63 5.11 -24.95
N GLY A 172 -1.02 4.29 -25.82
CA GLY A 172 -0.38 3.04 -25.42
C GLY A 172 0.79 3.25 -24.45
N ALA A 173 1.64 4.25 -24.71
CA ALA A 173 2.74 4.61 -23.81
C ALA A 173 2.23 5.20 -22.47
N ALA A 174 1.18 6.02 -22.51
CA ALA A 174 0.53 6.56 -21.32
C ALA A 174 -0.07 5.44 -20.45
N TYR A 175 -0.71 4.44 -21.07
CA TYR A 175 -1.27 3.28 -20.37
C TYR A 175 -0.18 2.44 -19.68
N ARG A 176 0.94 2.18 -20.36
CA ARG A 176 2.09 1.47 -19.76
C ARG A 176 2.71 2.23 -18.59
N THR A 177 2.85 3.55 -18.73
CA THR A 177 3.35 4.41 -17.65
C THR A 177 2.37 4.45 -16.47
N ALA A 178 1.07 4.51 -16.73
CA ALA A 178 0.04 4.46 -15.70
C ALA A 178 0.04 3.13 -14.92
N LEU A 179 0.11 1.99 -15.63
CA LEU A 179 0.22 0.67 -14.99
C LEU A 179 1.53 0.52 -14.22
N GLY A 180 2.67 0.90 -14.81
CA GLY A 180 3.98 0.80 -14.17
C GLY A 180 4.07 1.65 -12.90
N SER A 181 3.62 2.90 -12.95
CA SER A 181 3.59 3.79 -11.78
C SER A 181 2.59 3.33 -10.72
N GLY A 182 1.45 2.78 -11.12
CA GLY A 182 0.46 2.20 -10.21
C GLY A 182 1.00 0.96 -9.47
N LEU A 183 1.60 0.01 -10.19
CA LEU A 183 2.23 -1.18 -9.60
C LEU A 183 3.38 -0.81 -8.67
N LEU A 184 4.26 0.10 -9.10
CA LEU A 184 5.37 0.57 -8.28
C LEU A 184 4.88 1.23 -6.98
N SER A 185 3.86 2.08 -7.09
CA SER A 185 3.23 2.72 -5.93
C SER A 185 2.60 1.70 -4.98
N GLY A 186 1.93 0.67 -5.51
CA GLY A 186 1.37 -0.42 -4.69
C GLY A 186 2.45 -1.21 -3.95
N VAL A 187 3.54 -1.58 -4.64
CA VAL A 187 4.67 -2.31 -4.03
C VAL A 187 5.36 -1.48 -2.95
N LEU A 188 5.64 -0.21 -3.23
CA LEU A 188 6.26 0.71 -2.26
C LEU A 188 5.35 0.95 -1.05
N GLY A 189 4.04 1.11 -1.27
CA GLY A 189 3.07 1.26 -0.19
C GLY A 189 2.98 0.01 0.71
N ALA A 190 2.99 -1.17 0.11
CA ALA A 190 3.01 -2.44 0.86
C ALA A 190 4.32 -2.60 1.65
N ALA A 191 5.46 -2.33 1.03
CA ALA A 191 6.76 -2.39 1.69
C ALA A 191 6.84 -1.41 2.88
N LEU A 192 6.41 -0.17 2.68
CA LEU A 192 6.36 0.85 3.74
C LEU A 192 5.46 0.42 4.90
N THR A 193 4.28 -0.13 4.60
CA THR A 193 3.34 -0.64 5.61
C THR A 193 3.95 -1.78 6.43
N ILE A 194 4.61 -2.74 5.75
CA ILE A 194 5.29 -3.86 6.41
C ILE A 194 6.42 -3.37 7.32
N VAL A 195 7.23 -2.42 6.85
CA VAL A 195 8.34 -1.84 7.64
C VAL A 195 7.79 -1.14 8.90
N ILE A 196 6.78 -0.27 8.75
CA ILE A 196 6.18 0.44 9.87
C ILE A 196 5.56 -0.53 10.87
N PHE A 197 4.83 -1.55 10.39
CA PHE A 197 4.26 -2.59 11.24
C PHE A 197 5.34 -3.31 12.08
N ASN A 198 6.45 -3.70 11.45
CA ASN A 198 7.56 -4.36 12.15
C ASN A 198 8.22 -3.44 13.18
N LEU A 199 8.44 -2.16 12.86
CA LEU A 199 8.99 -1.17 13.79
C LEU A 199 8.08 -0.95 15.00
N ILE A 200 6.77 -0.83 14.78
CA ILE A 200 5.79 -0.69 15.86
C ILE A 200 5.81 -1.93 16.75
N ARG A 201 5.77 -3.14 16.16
CA ARG A 201 5.80 -4.40 16.91
C ARG A 201 7.09 -4.55 17.72
N HIS A 202 8.25 -4.23 17.15
CA HIS A 202 9.53 -4.28 17.83
C HIS A 202 9.58 -3.29 19.00
N SER A 203 9.17 -2.04 18.77
CA SER A 203 9.13 -1.01 19.81
C SER A 203 8.14 -1.35 20.93
N ALA A 204 6.99 -1.94 20.62
CA ALA A 204 6.00 -2.35 21.60
C ALA A 204 6.54 -3.47 22.52
N ARG A 205 7.24 -4.46 21.94
CA ARG A 205 7.90 -5.52 22.73
C ARG A 205 8.99 -4.97 23.64
N ALA A 206 9.82 -4.06 23.13
CA ALA A 206 10.87 -3.44 23.94
C ALA A 206 10.28 -2.67 25.13
N ARG A 207 9.19 -1.91 24.93
CA ARG A 207 8.47 -1.22 26.00
C ARG A 207 7.86 -2.19 27.02
N ALA A 208 7.19 -3.24 26.56
CA ALA A 208 6.59 -4.23 27.46
C ALA A 208 7.64 -4.89 28.37
N ARG A 209 8.84 -5.17 27.85
CA ARG A 209 9.95 -5.71 28.65
C ARG A 209 10.42 -4.74 29.73
N GLN A 210 10.61 -3.47 29.38
CA GLN A 210 11.01 -2.45 30.36
C GLN A 210 9.94 -2.26 31.44
N GLU A 211 8.66 -2.23 31.05
CA GLU A 211 7.56 -2.10 31.99
C GLU A 211 7.46 -3.31 32.93
N TRP A 212 7.70 -4.52 32.42
CA TRP A 212 7.77 -5.74 33.22
C TRP A 212 8.94 -5.65 34.22
N LEU A 213 10.18 -5.37 33.80
CA LEU A 213 11.32 -5.24 34.72
C LEU A 213 11.07 -4.18 35.82
N ASN A 214 10.61 -2.98 35.44
CA ASN A 214 10.33 -1.91 36.40
C ASN A 214 9.24 -2.29 37.41
N LYS A 215 8.14 -2.91 36.96
CA LYS A 215 7.09 -3.42 37.87
C LYS A 215 7.65 -4.51 38.79
N GLY A 216 8.47 -5.40 38.25
CA GLY A 216 9.18 -6.45 39.00
C GLY A 216 10.02 -5.87 40.13
N GLN A 217 10.86 -4.88 39.83
CA GLN A 217 11.72 -4.22 40.81
C GLN A 217 10.93 -3.45 41.88
N VAL A 218 9.95 -2.63 41.47
CA VAL A 218 9.16 -1.82 42.42
C VAL A 218 8.35 -2.71 43.35
N GLY A 219 7.65 -3.71 42.82
CA GLY A 219 6.84 -4.59 43.66
C GLY A 219 7.68 -5.46 44.61
N LEU A 220 8.91 -5.82 44.23
CA LEU A 220 9.81 -6.53 45.13
C LEU A 220 10.34 -5.58 46.22
N ALA A 221 10.73 -4.36 45.86
CA ALA A 221 11.14 -3.35 46.84
C ALA A 221 10.03 -3.11 47.87
N GLU A 222 8.77 -3.00 47.42
CA GLU A 222 7.60 -2.92 48.30
C GLU A 222 7.43 -4.13 49.21
N ALA A 223 7.64 -5.35 48.69
CA ALA A 223 7.56 -6.57 49.50
C ALA A 223 8.63 -6.64 50.59
N MET A 224 9.82 -6.05 50.35
CA MET A 224 10.93 -6.01 51.30
C MET A 224 10.87 -4.83 52.29
N MET A 225 9.94 -3.89 52.12
CA MET A 225 9.84 -2.72 53.00
C MET A 225 9.25 -3.07 54.38
N GLY A 226 9.73 -2.37 55.40
CA GLY A 226 9.25 -2.48 56.78
C GLY A 226 10.26 -3.11 57.73
N ASP A 227 9.89 -3.19 59.01
CA ASP A 227 10.68 -3.89 60.03
C ASP A 227 10.24 -5.36 60.07
N GLN A 228 10.87 -6.17 59.21
CA GLN A 228 10.56 -7.60 59.04
C GLN A 228 11.67 -8.44 59.67
N SER A 229 11.30 -9.55 60.34
CA SER A 229 12.29 -10.54 60.75
C SER A 229 12.96 -11.18 59.53
N LEU A 230 14.11 -11.81 59.71
CA LEU A 230 14.82 -12.47 58.62
C LEU A 230 13.95 -13.50 57.87
N GLU A 231 13.17 -14.29 58.60
CA GLU A 231 12.25 -15.30 58.03
C GLU A 231 11.09 -14.62 57.30
N GLN A 232 10.49 -13.59 57.89
CA GLN A 232 9.38 -12.84 57.28
C GLN A 232 9.80 -12.14 55.97
N LEU A 233 11.02 -11.61 55.94
CA LEU A 233 11.60 -11.01 54.75
C LEU A 233 11.84 -12.07 53.67
N GLY A 234 12.37 -13.23 54.05
CA GLY A 234 12.54 -14.34 53.13
C GLY A 234 11.23 -14.83 52.53
N ASP A 235 10.20 -15.00 53.35
CA ASP A 235 8.86 -15.40 52.91
C ASP A 235 8.24 -14.34 51.99
N SER A 236 8.41 -13.05 52.30
CA SER A 236 7.88 -11.95 51.48
C SER A 236 8.52 -11.88 50.10
N ILE A 237 9.86 -12.06 50.04
CA ILE A 237 10.61 -12.13 48.77
C ILE A 237 10.13 -13.32 47.94
N LEU A 238 10.08 -14.52 48.52
CA LEU A 238 9.66 -15.71 47.79
C LEU A 238 8.20 -15.62 47.36
N ALA A 239 7.29 -15.14 48.21
CA ALA A 239 5.88 -14.99 47.89
C ALA A 239 5.65 -13.99 46.74
N TYR A 240 6.42 -12.89 46.70
CA TYR A 240 6.38 -11.94 45.59
C TYR A 240 6.87 -12.59 44.29
N LEU A 241 8.06 -13.21 44.29
CA LEU A 241 8.60 -13.88 43.11
C LEU A 241 7.68 -15.02 42.62
N GLY A 242 7.08 -15.76 43.55
CA GLY A 242 6.05 -16.77 43.27
C GLY A 242 4.89 -16.23 42.46
N ARG A 243 4.29 -15.12 42.89
CA ARG A 243 3.15 -14.50 42.19
C ARG A 243 3.55 -13.78 40.91
N TYR A 244 4.66 -13.05 40.93
CA TYR A 244 5.07 -12.15 39.84
C TYR A 244 5.73 -12.90 38.68
N ALA A 245 6.61 -13.85 38.99
CA ALA A 245 7.39 -14.61 38.01
C ALA A 245 6.87 -16.04 37.82
N GLY A 246 5.80 -16.42 38.53
CA GLY A 246 5.21 -17.75 38.44
C GLY A 246 6.15 -18.84 38.94
N VAL A 247 6.86 -18.61 40.05
CA VAL A 247 7.71 -19.64 40.67
C VAL A 247 6.81 -20.67 41.37
N GLN A 248 7.01 -21.97 41.09
CA GLN A 248 6.19 -23.04 41.68
C GLN A 248 6.80 -23.60 42.97
N ALA A 249 8.12 -23.68 43.06
CA ALA A 249 8.81 -23.99 44.31
C ALA A 249 10.05 -23.12 44.48
N ALA A 250 10.37 -22.73 45.70
CA ALA A 250 11.57 -21.95 45.97
C ALA A 250 12.15 -22.23 47.35
N ALA A 251 13.45 -21.99 47.48
CA ALA A 251 14.15 -21.91 48.76
C ALA A 251 15.10 -20.71 48.75
N LEU A 252 15.22 -20.06 49.91
CA LEU A 252 16.13 -18.94 50.12
C LEU A 252 17.06 -19.26 51.28
N PHE A 253 18.36 -19.05 51.06
CA PHE A 253 19.40 -19.35 52.02
C PHE A 253 20.24 -18.10 52.32
N LYS A 254 20.35 -17.70 53.59
CA LYS A 254 21.21 -16.59 54.04
C LYS A 254 22.61 -17.11 54.35
N GLY A 255 23.62 -16.43 53.83
CA GLY A 255 25.04 -16.69 54.08
C GLY A 255 25.59 -15.92 55.26
N GLU A 256 26.33 -16.61 56.14
CA GLU A 256 27.11 -16.03 57.23
C GLU A 256 28.38 -16.89 57.44
N GLY A 257 29.56 -16.26 57.38
CA GLY A 257 30.84 -16.98 57.61
C GLY A 257 31.13 -18.12 56.62
N GLY A 258 30.63 -18.05 55.38
CA GLY A 258 30.82 -19.09 54.36
C GLY A 258 29.90 -20.31 54.51
N GLN A 259 28.93 -20.25 55.42
CA GLN A 259 27.84 -21.22 55.59
C GLN A 259 26.51 -20.55 55.25
N TYR A 260 25.66 -21.23 54.50
CA TYR A 260 24.36 -20.72 54.06
C TYR A 260 23.27 -21.53 54.73
N ARG A 261 22.34 -20.87 55.43
CA ARG A 261 21.21 -21.49 56.14
C ARG A 261 19.90 -21.13 55.47
N ARG A 262 19.01 -22.11 55.30
CA ARG A 262 17.66 -21.89 54.78
C ARG A 262 16.86 -21.00 55.73
N ILE A 263 16.25 -19.94 55.20
CA ILE A 263 15.43 -18.99 55.97
C ILE A 263 13.98 -18.92 55.50
N ALA A 264 13.72 -19.34 54.25
CA ALA A 264 12.37 -19.38 53.69
C ALA A 264 12.27 -20.48 52.63
N ALA A 265 11.05 -21.00 52.44
CA ALA A 265 10.72 -21.94 51.38
C ALA A 265 9.28 -21.72 50.91
N LEU A 266 9.03 -21.87 49.61
CA LEU A 266 7.72 -21.70 48.98
C LEU A 266 7.38 -22.95 48.16
N GLY A 267 6.15 -23.44 48.26
CA GLY A 267 5.62 -24.48 47.35
C GLY A 267 6.22 -25.89 47.54
N VAL A 268 6.97 -26.11 48.62
CA VAL A 268 7.63 -27.38 48.93
C VAL A 268 6.97 -28.06 50.16
N PRO A 269 6.67 -29.37 50.12
CA PRO A 269 6.13 -30.12 51.26
C PRO A 269 7.05 -30.12 52.50
N SER A 270 6.48 -30.22 53.70
CA SER A 270 7.24 -30.24 54.96
C SER A 270 8.16 -31.44 55.14
N ASP A 271 7.89 -32.55 54.44
CA ASP A 271 8.69 -33.78 54.44
C ASP A 271 9.66 -33.86 53.25
N ALA A 272 9.74 -32.82 52.42
CA ALA A 272 10.72 -32.77 51.35
C ALA A 272 12.14 -32.60 51.92
N ALA A 273 13.10 -33.31 51.34
CA ALA A 273 14.51 -33.29 51.73
C ALA A 273 15.22 -32.03 51.21
N ILE A 274 14.82 -30.84 51.67
CA ILE A 274 15.57 -29.60 51.43
C ILE A 274 16.67 -29.52 52.49
N PRO A 275 17.95 -29.29 52.11
CA PRO A 275 19.01 -29.09 53.09
C PRO A 275 18.73 -27.87 53.96
N ASP A 276 18.98 -27.97 55.27
CA ASP A 276 18.88 -26.81 56.17
C ASP A 276 20.07 -25.85 56.04
N ARG A 277 21.23 -26.38 55.61
CA ARG A 277 22.46 -25.61 55.39
C ARG A 277 23.36 -26.23 54.32
N PHE A 278 24.19 -25.40 53.70
CA PHE A 278 25.27 -25.82 52.79
C PHE A 278 26.48 -24.87 52.91
N GLY A 279 27.66 -25.33 52.49
CA GLY A 279 28.90 -24.56 52.44
C GLY A 279 29.28 -24.05 51.04
N LEU A 280 30.27 -23.16 50.98
CA LEU A 280 30.85 -22.73 49.71
C LEU A 280 31.37 -23.93 48.89
N ARG A 281 31.11 -23.92 47.58
CA ARG A 281 31.46 -24.98 46.62
C ARG A 281 30.83 -26.35 46.90
N GLU A 282 29.83 -26.42 47.78
CA GLU A 282 29.03 -27.61 48.01
C GLU A 282 27.83 -27.67 47.04
N GLY A 283 27.87 -28.59 46.08
CA GLY A 283 26.81 -28.76 45.09
C GLY A 283 26.57 -27.50 44.24
N LEU A 284 25.41 -27.42 43.58
CA LEU A 284 25.06 -26.30 42.71
C LEU A 284 24.82 -24.99 43.49
N LEU A 285 24.19 -25.09 44.67
CA LEU A 285 23.96 -23.95 45.56
C LEU A 285 25.28 -23.32 46.03
N GLY A 286 26.22 -24.16 46.51
CA GLY A 286 27.54 -23.74 46.95
C GLY A 286 28.42 -23.22 45.81
N GLN A 287 28.24 -23.74 44.59
CA GLN A 287 28.90 -23.19 43.40
C GLN A 287 28.42 -21.76 43.11
N VAL A 288 27.10 -21.53 43.05
CA VAL A 288 26.55 -20.17 42.84
C VAL A 288 26.97 -19.22 43.96
N ALA A 289 26.99 -19.71 45.20
CA ALA A 289 27.49 -18.96 46.35
C ALA A 289 28.97 -18.55 46.25
N ALA A 290 29.80 -19.36 45.56
CA ALA A 290 31.23 -19.09 45.39
C ALA A 290 31.52 -18.24 44.15
N ASP A 291 30.81 -18.50 43.05
CA ASP A 291 31.06 -17.88 41.75
C ASP A 291 30.31 -16.55 41.60
N GLY A 292 29.23 -16.33 42.36
CA GLY A 292 28.41 -15.12 42.27
C GLY A 292 27.68 -14.98 40.93
N GLN A 293 27.47 -16.08 40.20
CA GLN A 293 26.77 -16.10 38.92
C GLN A 293 25.48 -16.90 38.99
N THR A 294 24.44 -16.40 38.33
CA THR A 294 23.16 -17.12 38.21
C THR A 294 23.35 -18.38 37.36
N LEU A 295 22.92 -19.53 37.89
CA LEU A 295 22.95 -20.82 37.20
C LEU A 295 21.54 -21.22 36.77
N ARG A 296 21.39 -21.62 35.50
CA ARG A 296 20.15 -22.17 34.95
C ARG A 296 20.33 -23.65 34.70
N VAL A 297 19.42 -24.45 35.23
CA VAL A 297 19.41 -25.91 35.03
C VAL A 297 18.13 -26.27 34.30
N SER A 298 18.26 -26.92 33.15
CA SER A 298 17.16 -27.53 32.41
C SER A 298 17.20 -29.05 32.59
N ASP A 299 16.06 -29.71 32.45
CA ASP A 299 15.92 -31.17 32.59
C ASP A 299 16.41 -31.68 33.95
N VAL A 300 15.83 -31.09 35.01
CA VAL A 300 16.19 -31.39 36.39
C VAL A 300 15.97 -32.89 36.70
N PRO A 301 17.02 -33.60 37.17
CA PRO A 301 16.92 -35.01 37.55
C PRO A 301 15.95 -35.25 38.70
N ASP A 302 15.49 -36.49 38.85
CA ASP A 302 14.70 -36.89 40.01
C ASP A 302 15.50 -36.69 41.31
N GLY A 303 14.83 -36.21 42.36
CA GLY A 303 15.42 -36.05 43.70
C GLY A 303 15.98 -34.67 44.07
N TYR A 304 15.96 -33.68 43.15
CA TYR A 304 16.48 -32.33 43.41
C TYR A 304 15.53 -31.43 44.23
N LEU A 305 14.24 -31.40 43.91
CA LEU A 305 13.22 -30.61 44.61
C LEU A 305 11.83 -31.22 44.32
N THR A 306 10.91 -31.17 45.28
CA THR A 306 9.51 -31.61 45.07
C THR A 306 8.54 -30.45 45.27
N ILE A 307 7.66 -30.24 44.29
CA ILE A 307 6.50 -29.36 44.41
C ILE A 307 5.34 -30.22 44.89
N GLY A 308 4.56 -29.75 45.85
CA GLY A 308 3.45 -30.55 46.36
C GLY A 308 2.22 -29.76 46.76
N SER A 309 1.09 -30.45 46.69
CA SER A 309 -0.22 -30.00 47.17
C SER A 309 -0.87 -31.13 47.98
N ALA A 310 -2.04 -30.85 48.56
CA ALA A 310 -2.86 -31.89 49.20
C ALA A 310 -3.29 -33.01 48.23
N LEU A 311 -3.24 -32.78 46.92
CA LEU A 311 -3.73 -33.70 45.88
C LEU A 311 -2.62 -34.48 45.16
N GLY A 312 -1.36 -34.09 45.31
CA GLY A 312 -0.27 -34.74 44.59
C GLY A 312 1.06 -33.99 44.67
N ARG A 313 2.12 -34.65 44.18
CA ARG A 313 3.50 -34.14 44.13
C ARG A 313 4.04 -34.27 42.72
N ASP A 314 4.86 -33.30 42.31
CA ASP A 314 5.57 -33.29 41.03
C ASP A 314 6.97 -32.68 41.21
N LYS A 315 7.82 -32.73 40.18
CA LYS A 315 9.15 -32.13 40.18
C LYS A 315 9.24 -30.91 39.25
N PRO A 316 10.02 -29.88 39.60
CA PRO A 316 10.35 -28.83 38.63
C PRO A 316 11.15 -29.44 37.47
N ARG A 317 10.95 -28.88 36.27
CA ARG A 317 11.71 -29.24 35.05
C ARG A 317 12.83 -28.25 34.77
N HIS A 318 12.73 -27.04 35.33
CA HIS A 318 13.72 -26.00 35.21
C HIS A 318 14.01 -25.40 36.58
N LEU A 319 15.28 -25.09 36.84
CA LEU A 319 15.73 -24.35 38.02
C LEU A 319 16.50 -23.10 37.61
N ILE A 320 16.31 -22.03 38.37
CA ILE A 320 17.19 -20.86 38.39
C ILE A 320 17.75 -20.75 39.80
N ILE A 321 19.07 -20.85 39.92
CA ILE A 321 19.79 -20.61 41.17
C ILE A 321 20.49 -19.27 41.04
N SER A 322 20.04 -18.27 41.80
CA SER A 322 20.49 -16.89 41.67
C SER A 322 21.10 -16.36 42.97
N PRO A 323 22.30 -15.75 42.93
CA PRO A 323 22.93 -15.16 44.10
C PRO A 323 22.38 -13.75 44.35
N ALA A 324 22.14 -13.43 45.62
CA ALA A 324 21.88 -12.07 46.08
C ALA A 324 23.15 -11.50 46.74
N GLN A 325 23.71 -10.47 46.12
CA GLN A 325 25.05 -9.96 46.44
C GLN A 325 25.05 -8.51 46.88
N ALA A 326 25.60 -8.19 48.04
CA ALA A 326 25.82 -6.82 48.46
C ALA A 326 27.27 -6.62 48.96
N ASP A 327 27.84 -5.46 48.62
CA ASP A 327 29.23 -5.08 48.95
C ASP A 327 30.29 -6.11 48.54
N GLY A 328 30.09 -6.76 47.39
CA GLY A 328 31.06 -7.70 46.80
C GLY A 328 31.05 -9.11 47.40
N ALA A 329 30.08 -9.45 48.24
CA ALA A 329 29.88 -10.79 48.78
C ALA A 329 28.48 -11.33 48.47
N VAL A 330 28.37 -12.64 48.25
CA VAL A 330 27.07 -13.33 48.15
C VAL A 330 26.48 -13.45 49.56
N ASN A 331 25.43 -12.68 49.84
CA ASN A 331 24.76 -12.68 51.15
C ASN A 331 23.62 -13.69 51.22
N ALA A 332 23.06 -14.09 50.07
CA ALA A 332 22.07 -15.14 50.01
C ALA A 332 22.07 -15.84 48.65
N VAL A 333 21.49 -17.04 48.61
CA VAL A 333 21.24 -17.79 47.37
C VAL A 333 19.76 -18.14 47.30
N LEU A 334 19.14 -17.83 46.17
CA LEU A 334 17.77 -18.20 45.82
C LEU A 334 17.82 -19.40 44.89
N GLU A 335 17.03 -20.42 45.17
CA GLU A 335 16.77 -21.52 44.23
C GLU A 335 15.28 -21.50 43.87
N LEU A 336 14.98 -21.32 42.58
CA LEU A 336 13.63 -21.14 42.04
C LEU A 336 13.33 -22.24 41.04
N GLY A 337 12.29 -23.03 41.30
CA GLY A 337 11.83 -24.15 40.49
C GLY A 337 10.58 -23.85 39.68
N PHE A 338 10.61 -24.28 38.42
CA PHE A 338 9.55 -24.09 37.45
C PHE A 338 9.11 -25.39 36.78
N LEU A 339 7.80 -25.54 36.57
CA LEU A 339 7.24 -26.65 35.78
C LEU A 339 7.39 -26.42 34.27
N HIS A 340 7.45 -25.15 33.83
CA HIS A 340 7.63 -24.74 32.44
C HIS A 340 8.88 -23.87 32.32
N ALA A 341 9.41 -23.72 31.10
CA ALA A 341 10.58 -22.88 30.88
C ALA A 341 10.30 -21.42 31.34
N PRO A 342 11.09 -20.87 32.28
CA PRO A 342 10.90 -19.49 32.73
C PRO A 342 11.30 -18.49 31.64
N ASP A 343 10.63 -17.33 31.62
CA ASP A 343 10.97 -16.22 30.70
C ASP A 343 12.42 -15.78 30.93
N GLU A 344 13.15 -15.50 29.85
CA GLU A 344 14.53 -15.00 29.92
C GLU A 344 14.63 -13.70 30.72
N GLN A 345 13.57 -12.88 30.71
CA GLN A 345 13.51 -11.62 31.45
C GLN A 345 13.63 -11.81 32.97
N LEU A 346 13.25 -12.99 33.50
CA LEU A 346 13.38 -13.27 34.93
C LEU A 346 14.84 -13.31 35.38
N THR A 347 15.74 -13.81 34.54
CA THR A 347 17.18 -13.85 34.90
C THR A 347 17.72 -12.42 35.05
N ILE A 348 17.34 -11.54 34.11
CA ILE A 348 17.70 -10.11 34.15
C ILE A 348 17.11 -9.45 35.40
N LEU A 349 15.83 -9.70 35.71
CA LEU A 349 15.20 -9.16 36.91
C LEU A 349 15.95 -9.60 38.18
N LEU A 350 16.28 -10.88 38.31
CA LEU A 350 17.00 -11.42 39.47
C LEU A 350 18.40 -10.81 39.63
N GLU A 351 19.10 -10.57 38.52
CA GLU A 351 20.39 -9.87 38.54
C GLU A 351 20.24 -8.40 38.98
N GLU A 352 19.20 -7.70 38.50
CA GLU A 352 18.93 -6.30 38.87
C GLU A 352 18.48 -6.14 40.32
N VAL A 353 17.67 -7.08 40.84
CA VAL A 353 17.16 -7.03 42.22
C VAL A 353 18.06 -7.71 43.25
N GLY A 354 18.97 -8.57 42.81
CA GLY A 354 19.88 -9.35 43.65
C GLY A 354 20.65 -8.50 44.68
N PRO A 355 21.18 -7.31 44.30
CA PRO A 355 21.81 -6.42 45.26
C PRO A 355 20.90 -5.86 46.34
N ALA A 356 19.65 -5.52 46.00
CA ALA A 356 18.67 -5.05 46.97
C ALA A 356 18.27 -6.16 47.95
N ILE A 357 18.06 -7.38 47.44
CA ILE A 357 17.82 -8.57 48.28
C ILE A 357 18.99 -8.83 49.22
N GLY A 358 20.23 -8.80 48.70
CA GLY A 358 21.44 -9.07 49.48
C GLY A 358 21.63 -8.06 50.61
N ALA A 359 21.42 -6.77 50.32
CA ALA A 359 21.53 -5.70 51.30
C ALA A 359 20.44 -5.79 52.39
N ALA A 360 19.20 -6.11 52.00
CA ALA A 360 18.07 -6.28 52.92
C ALA A 360 18.30 -7.46 53.87
N LEU A 361 18.65 -8.65 53.35
CA LEU A 361 18.88 -9.86 54.15
C LEU A 361 20.09 -9.76 55.08
N ARG A 362 21.11 -8.99 54.68
CA ARG A 362 22.26 -8.69 55.54
C ARG A 362 21.87 -7.79 56.72
N SER A 363 21.00 -6.81 56.47
CA SER A 363 20.61 -5.80 57.47
C SER A 363 19.50 -6.28 58.40
N ALA A 364 18.69 -7.26 57.96
CA ALA A 364 17.68 -7.92 58.76
C ALA A 364 18.32 -8.71 59.92
N ARG A 365 17.76 -8.52 61.12
CA ARG A 365 18.22 -9.12 62.37
C ARG A 365 17.50 -10.42 62.71
#